data_AF-A0A6J8F0X9-F1
#
_entry.id   AF-A0A6J8F0X9-F1
#
_cell.length_a   1.000
_cell.length_b   1.000
_cell.length_c   1.000
_cell.angle_alpha   90.00
_cell.angle_beta   90.00
_cell.angle_gamma   90.00
#
_symmetry.space_group_name_H-M   'P 1'
#
loop_
_entity.id
_entity.type
_entity.pdbx_description
1 polymer ?
#
loop_
_entity_poly.entity_id
_entity_poly.type
_entity_poly.pdbx_seq_one_letter_code
_entity_poly.pdbx_strand_id
1 'polypeptide(L)'
;MDSLEPQPPQSDVITMHRYETVLKSNSAFKKHVSWFSSTSDTKLSDIALYEYQGTYVINSDNKVCTHPNIIPQVQSEFSDKKPKEIFLKMNQDNSMTAPRDTKQIKNAKYRQNKANQPSNSNNIADEILEVLSMLNDHPFVQQVIYKKGQMPSILCYTEKQMTD
;
A
#
# COMPACT_ATOMS: atom_id res chain seq x y z
N MET A 1 10.56 34.04 52.09
CA MET A 1 10.58 32.82 51.26
C MET A 1 9.16 32.65 50.77
N ASP A 2 8.90 33.07 49.54
CA ASP A 2 7.56 33.04 48.98
C ASP A 2 7.16 31.58 48.74
N SER A 3 6.05 31.18 49.35
CA SER A 3 5.46 29.86 49.15
C SER A 3 4.98 29.80 47.71
N LEU A 4 5.60 28.95 46.89
CA LEU A 4 5.07 28.60 45.58
C LEU A 4 3.68 28.00 45.79
N GLU A 5 2.69 28.48 45.04
CA GLU A 5 1.33 27.96 45.07
C GLU A 5 1.32 26.44 44.83
N PRO A 6 0.39 25.69 45.44
CA PRO A 6 0.33 24.25 45.28
C PRO A 6 0.14 23.89 43.80
N GLN A 7 0.95 22.96 43.30
CA GLN A 7 0.83 22.46 41.94
C GLN A 7 -0.58 21.85 41.74
N PRO A 8 -1.24 22.09 40.58
CA PRO A 8 -2.56 21.51 40.32
C PRO A 8 -2.52 19.98 40.35
N PRO A 9 -3.64 19.34 40.70
CA PRO A 9 -3.73 17.89 40.72
C PRO A 9 -3.55 17.33 39.31
N GLN A 10 -2.96 16.14 39.19
CA GLN A 10 -2.62 15.55 37.89
C GLN A 10 -3.83 15.33 36.98
N SER A 11 -5.03 15.14 37.56
CA SER A 11 -6.30 15.06 36.84
C SER A 11 -6.59 16.29 35.97
N ASP A 12 -6.06 17.44 36.36
CA ASP A 12 -6.37 18.74 35.75
C ASP A 12 -5.27 19.17 34.77
N VAL A 13 -4.23 18.35 34.63
CA VAL A 13 -3.11 18.59 33.71
C VAL A 13 -3.47 18.07 32.33
N ILE A 14 -3.56 18.98 31.36
CA ILE A 14 -3.67 18.67 29.94
C ILE A 14 -2.28 18.82 29.32
N THR A 15 -1.77 17.74 28.72
CA THR A 15 -0.48 17.78 28.03
C THR A 15 -0.71 17.96 26.54
N MET A 16 -0.14 19.01 25.96
CA MET A 16 -0.12 19.21 24.51
C MET A 16 1.16 18.62 23.93
N HIS A 17 1.01 17.79 22.90
CA HIS A 17 2.10 17.25 22.09
C HIS A 17 2.14 17.97 20.75
N ARG A 18 3.35 18.12 20.21
CA ARG A 18 3.56 18.75 18.91
C ARG A 18 4.56 17.94 18.08
N TYR A 19 4.21 17.69 16.84
CA TYR A 19 5.06 17.09 15.83
C TYR A 19 5.16 18.02 14.61
N GLU A 20 6.38 18.29 14.17
CA GLU A 20 6.64 19.08 12.97
C GLU A 20 7.40 18.24 11.95
N THR A 21 6.94 18.31 10.70
CA THR A 21 7.64 17.70 9.57
C THR A 21 7.63 18.62 8.37
N VAL A 22 8.63 18.42 7.50
CA VAL A 22 8.87 19.24 6.32
C VAL A 22 8.90 18.32 5.11
N LEU A 23 8.29 18.77 4.00
CA LEU A 23 8.30 18.00 2.77
C LEU A 23 9.71 17.94 2.18
N LYS A 24 10.23 16.74 1.93
CA LYS A 24 11.60 16.53 1.42
C LYS A 24 11.89 17.28 0.12
N SER A 25 10.90 17.39 -0.77
CA SER A 25 11.04 18.09 -2.06
C SER A 25 10.82 19.60 -1.97
N ASN A 26 10.20 20.12 -0.91
CA ASN A 26 9.95 21.53 -0.72
C ASN A 26 9.99 21.90 0.77
N SER A 27 11.10 22.48 1.22
CA SER A 27 11.30 22.85 2.62
C SER A 27 10.39 23.98 3.11
N ALA A 28 9.76 24.72 2.20
CA ALA A 28 8.77 25.74 2.54
C ALA A 28 7.40 25.14 2.87
N PHE A 29 7.13 23.88 2.50
CA PHE A 29 5.91 23.19 2.89
C PHE A 29 6.11 22.42 4.20
N LYS A 30 5.41 22.86 5.24
CA LYS A 30 5.50 22.30 6.59
C LYS A 30 4.15 21.74 7.02
N LYS A 31 4.18 20.64 7.76
CA LYS A 31 3.03 20.05 8.43
C LYS A 31 3.28 20.08 9.93
N HIS A 32 2.37 20.70 10.66
CA HIS A 32 2.31 20.67 12.11
C HIS A 32 1.15 19.79 12.55
N VAL A 33 1.42 18.92 13.51
CA VAL A 33 0.41 18.07 14.14
C VAL A 33 0.45 18.35 15.62
N SER A 34 -0.68 18.79 16.15
CA SER A 34 -0.84 19.06 17.58
C SER A 34 -1.94 18.14 18.10
N TRP A 35 -1.69 17.44 19.20
CA TRP A 35 -2.70 16.63 19.86
C TRP A 35 -2.55 16.77 21.37
N PHE A 36 -3.62 16.49 22.09
CA PHE A 36 -3.65 16.64 23.53
C PHE A 36 -3.77 15.26 24.16
N SER A 37 -3.20 15.09 25.35
CA SER A 37 -3.45 13.94 26.20
C SER A 37 -3.88 14.44 27.57
N SER A 38 -5.05 14.00 28.01
CA SER A 38 -5.58 14.29 29.34
C SER A 38 -5.83 13.00 30.11
N THR A 39 -5.52 13.00 31.40
CA THR A 39 -5.87 11.88 32.30
C THR A 39 -7.35 11.84 32.66
N SER A 40 -8.07 12.97 32.54
CA SER A 40 -9.48 13.11 32.95
C SER A 40 -10.46 13.16 31.76
N ASP A 41 -10.02 13.66 30.60
CA ASP A 41 -10.86 13.82 29.41
C ASP A 41 -10.35 12.96 28.25
N THR A 42 -11.00 11.82 28.03
CA THR A 42 -10.68 10.92 26.92
C THR A 42 -11.05 11.49 25.56
N LYS A 43 -12.08 12.36 25.48
CA LYS A 43 -12.55 12.92 24.20
C LYS A 43 -11.55 13.91 23.62
N LEU A 44 -10.86 14.65 24.47
CA LEU A 44 -9.80 15.56 24.05
C LEU A 44 -8.60 14.80 23.45
N SER A 45 -8.36 13.57 23.93
CA SER A 45 -7.27 12.71 23.44
C SER A 45 -7.54 12.11 22.06
N ASP A 46 -8.78 12.17 21.57
CA ASP A 46 -9.19 11.69 20.25
C ASP A 46 -9.03 12.75 19.15
N ILE A 47 -8.67 13.99 19.52
CA ILE A 47 -8.58 15.12 18.58
C ILE A 47 -7.12 15.42 18.26
N ALA A 48 -6.81 15.45 16.97
CA ALA A 48 -5.55 15.96 16.44
C ALA A 48 -5.81 17.10 15.45
N LEU A 49 -5.11 18.23 15.65
CA LEU A 49 -5.11 19.37 14.76
C LEU A 49 -3.97 19.24 13.75
N TYR A 50 -4.30 19.39 12.46
CA TYR A 50 -3.35 19.35 11.37
C TYR A 50 -3.28 20.72 10.71
N GLU A 51 -2.13 21.37 10.81
CA GLU A 51 -1.87 22.66 10.18
C GLU A 51 -0.85 22.48 9.06
N TYR A 52 -1.14 23.07 7.91
CA TYR A 52 -0.27 23.06 6.74
C TYR A 52 0.15 24.49 6.43
N GLN A 53 1.45 24.70 6.33
CA GLN A 53 2.02 25.99 5.96
C GLN A 53 2.76 25.86 4.63
N GLY A 54 2.48 26.79 3.71
CA GLY A 54 3.07 26.84 2.38
C GLY A 54 2.20 26.22 1.29
N THR A 55 2.67 26.33 0.04
CA THR A 55 1.94 25.81 -1.12
C THR A 55 2.45 24.42 -1.48
N TYR A 56 1.56 23.42 -1.41
CA TYR A 56 1.86 22.09 -1.94
C TYR A 56 1.76 22.13 -3.47
N VAL A 57 2.89 22.16 -4.15
CA VAL A 57 2.93 22.00 -5.59
C VAL A 57 2.85 20.50 -5.86
N ILE A 58 1.67 20.04 -6.26
CA ILE A 58 1.57 18.76 -6.95
C ILE A 58 2.40 18.96 -8.21
N ASN A 59 3.47 18.18 -8.38
CA ASN A 59 4.12 18.06 -9.68
C ASN A 59 3.05 17.56 -10.66
N SER A 60 2.36 18.50 -11.30
CA SER A 60 1.54 18.28 -12.48
C SER A 60 2.48 18.12 -13.67
N ASP A 61 3.56 17.35 -13.51
CA ASP A 61 4.11 16.64 -14.64
C ASP A 61 2.90 15.92 -15.18
N ASN A 62 2.37 16.41 -16.30
CA ASN A 62 1.21 15.84 -16.97
C ASN A 62 1.43 14.34 -16.95
N LYS A 63 0.73 13.63 -16.06
CA LYS A 63 0.79 12.17 -16.02
C LYS A 63 0.08 11.80 -17.30
N VAL A 64 0.84 11.75 -18.38
CA VAL A 64 0.33 11.42 -19.70
C VAL A 64 -0.06 9.97 -19.58
N CYS A 65 -1.35 9.76 -19.31
CA CYS A 65 -1.95 8.44 -19.31
C CYS A 65 -1.73 7.88 -20.71
N THR A 66 -1.11 6.71 -20.78
CA THR A 66 -1.04 5.95 -22.02
C THR A 66 -2.47 5.76 -22.53
N HIS A 67 -2.72 6.03 -23.81
CA HIS A 67 -4.03 5.82 -24.40
C HIS A 67 -4.47 4.37 -24.17
N PRO A 68 -5.73 4.11 -23.73
CA PRO A 68 -6.17 2.80 -23.28
C PRO A 68 -5.93 1.68 -24.30
N ASN A 69 -6.05 2.00 -25.60
CA ASN A 69 -5.87 1.03 -26.69
C ASN A 69 -4.43 0.58 -26.93
N ILE A 70 -3.42 1.31 -26.42
CA ILE A 70 -2.00 0.98 -26.66
C ILE A 70 -1.60 -0.26 -25.86
N ILE A 71 -2.09 -0.41 -24.62
CA ILE A 71 -1.66 -1.51 -23.75
C ILE A 71 -2.11 -2.89 -24.27
N PRO A 72 -3.37 -3.10 -24.70
CA PRO A 72 -3.80 -4.38 -25.29
C PRO A 72 -3.01 -4.73 -26.57
N GLN A 73 -2.74 -3.75 -27.43
CA GLN A 73 -1.96 -3.96 -28.66
C GLN A 73 -0.50 -4.34 -28.36
N VAL A 74 0.12 -3.64 -27.40
CA VAL A 74 1.45 -3.99 -26.92
C VAL A 74 1.46 -5.40 -26.32
N GLN A 75 0.39 -5.79 -25.61
CA GLN A 75 0.24 -7.11 -25.01
C GLN A 75 0.15 -8.25 -26.03
N SER A 76 -0.56 -8.05 -27.15
CA SER A 76 -0.62 -9.06 -28.22
C SER A 76 0.74 -9.31 -28.90
N GLU A 77 1.68 -8.36 -28.80
CA GLU A 77 3.01 -8.44 -29.42
C GLU A 77 4.11 -8.95 -28.46
N PHE A 78 3.76 -9.34 -27.24
CA PHE A 78 4.72 -9.73 -26.20
C PHE A 78 5.37 -11.11 -26.37
N SER A 79 4.97 -11.90 -27.37
CA SER A 79 5.45 -13.26 -27.64
C SER A 79 6.92 -13.29 -28.10
N ASP A 80 7.83 -12.98 -27.18
CA ASP A 80 9.30 -13.04 -27.27
C ASP A 80 10.03 -11.83 -27.87
N LYS A 81 9.31 -10.80 -28.33
CA LYS A 81 9.95 -9.59 -28.88
C LYS A 81 10.57 -8.71 -27.80
N LYS A 82 11.68 -8.06 -28.14
CA LYS A 82 12.29 -7.05 -27.27
C LYS A 82 11.44 -5.78 -27.29
N PRO A 83 11.32 -5.03 -26.18
CA PRO A 83 10.55 -3.79 -26.13
C PRO A 83 10.91 -2.77 -27.22
N LYS A 84 12.18 -2.73 -27.65
CA LYS A 84 12.64 -1.85 -28.73
C LYS A 84 12.06 -2.23 -30.09
N GLU A 85 11.93 -3.53 -30.37
CA GLU A 85 11.37 -4.04 -31.62
C GLU A 85 9.87 -3.77 -31.70
N ILE A 86 9.14 -4.00 -30.60
CA ILE A 86 7.72 -3.68 -30.48
C ILE A 86 7.49 -2.18 -30.71
N PHE A 87 8.31 -1.32 -30.10
CA PHE A 87 8.23 0.14 -30.28
C PHE A 87 8.44 0.55 -31.74
N LEU A 88 9.48 0.01 -32.39
CA LEU A 88 9.78 0.34 -33.79
C LEU A 88 8.64 -0.12 -34.71
N LYS A 89 8.16 -1.36 -34.53
CA LYS A 89 7.05 -1.90 -35.32
C LYS A 89 5.78 -1.07 -35.18
N MET A 90 5.36 -0.76 -33.94
CA MET A 90 4.14 0.00 -33.71
C MET A 90 4.22 1.45 -34.23
N ASN A 91 5.39 2.08 -34.17
CA ASN A 91 5.59 3.40 -34.77
C ASN A 91 5.60 3.38 -36.30
N GLN A 92 6.03 2.27 -36.92
CA GLN A 92 5.97 2.08 -38.38
C GLN A 92 4.54 1.81 -38.86
N ASP A 93 3.78 1.00 -38.12
CA ASP A 93 2.44 0.58 -38.50
C ASP A 93 1.39 1.69 -38.29
N ASN A 94 1.45 2.43 -37.16
CA ASN A 94 0.48 3.49 -36.88
C ASN A 94 0.99 4.53 -35.86
N SER A 95 1.53 5.65 -36.36
CA SER A 95 2.13 6.71 -35.53
C SER A 95 1.17 7.33 -34.51
N MET A 96 -0.16 7.31 -34.75
CA MET A 96 -1.15 7.92 -33.86
C MET A 96 -1.51 7.04 -32.65
N THR A 97 -1.33 5.73 -32.76
CA THR A 97 -1.61 4.76 -31.69
C THR A 97 -0.35 4.05 -31.18
N ALA A 98 0.82 4.58 -31.53
CA ALA A 98 2.07 4.02 -31.07
C ALA A 98 2.37 4.41 -29.61
N PRO A 99 3.06 3.54 -28.85
CA PRO A 99 3.61 3.92 -27.57
C PRO A 99 4.58 5.09 -27.75
N ARG A 100 4.57 6.05 -26.82
CA ARG A 100 5.39 7.26 -26.87
C ARG A 100 6.86 6.97 -26.63
N ASP A 101 7.14 5.99 -25.77
CA ASP A 101 8.49 5.55 -25.46
C ASP A 101 8.58 4.03 -25.23
N THR A 102 9.81 3.52 -25.20
CA THR A 102 10.05 2.11 -24.85
C THR A 102 9.74 1.81 -23.38
N LYS A 103 9.62 2.82 -22.51
CA LYS A 103 9.32 2.67 -21.08
C LYS A 103 7.89 2.20 -20.88
N GLN A 104 6.93 2.68 -21.66
CA GLN A 104 5.54 2.23 -21.64
C GLN A 104 5.44 0.72 -21.89
N ILE A 105 6.18 0.22 -22.89
CA ILE A 105 6.23 -1.20 -23.24
C ILE A 105 6.87 -2.01 -22.11
N LYS A 106 8.00 -1.56 -21.56
CA LYS A 106 8.66 -2.20 -20.41
C LYS A 106 7.72 -2.28 -19.20
N ASN A 107 7.01 -1.19 -18.88
CA ASN A 107 6.07 -1.14 -17.76
C ASN A 107 4.85 -2.04 -17.99
N ALA A 108 4.37 -2.17 -19.23
CA ALA A 108 3.28 -3.08 -19.57
C ALA A 108 3.73 -4.55 -19.44
N LYS A 109 4.93 -4.89 -19.93
CA LYS A 109 5.50 -6.24 -19.80
C LYS A 109 5.76 -6.62 -18.35
N TYR A 110 6.32 -5.70 -17.55
CA TYR A 110 6.50 -5.88 -16.12
C TYR A 110 5.17 -6.15 -15.41
N ARG A 111 4.12 -5.38 -15.71
CA ARG A 111 2.80 -5.57 -15.10
C ARG A 111 2.17 -6.92 -15.44
N GLN A 112 2.28 -7.37 -16.69
CA GLN A 112 1.79 -8.69 -17.09
C GLN A 112 2.57 -9.81 -16.38
N ASN A 113 3.90 -9.72 -16.35
CA ASN A 113 4.73 -10.71 -15.67
C ASN A 113 4.44 -10.75 -14.16
N LYS A 114 4.20 -9.59 -13.54
CA LYS A 114 3.83 -9.49 -12.12
C LYS A 114 2.43 -10.06 -11.85
N ALA A 115 1.47 -9.83 -12.75
CA ALA A 115 0.12 -10.41 -12.61
C ALA A 115 0.13 -11.94 -12.71
N ASN A 116 1.08 -12.50 -13.48
CA ASN A 116 1.24 -13.95 -13.64
C ASN A 116 2.13 -14.59 -12.56
N GLN A 117 2.80 -13.80 -11.72
CA GLN A 117 3.57 -14.32 -10.60
C GLN A 117 2.69 -14.36 -9.36
N PRO A 118 2.74 -15.46 -8.56
CA PRO A 118 2.15 -15.44 -7.23
C PRO A 118 2.77 -14.27 -6.46
N SER A 119 1.95 -13.47 -5.79
CA SER A 119 2.49 -12.39 -4.97
C SER A 119 3.39 -13.02 -3.92
N ASN A 120 4.69 -12.75 -3.96
CA ASN A 120 5.53 -12.96 -2.78
C ASN A 120 5.02 -11.99 -1.71
N SER A 121 4.08 -12.48 -0.92
CA SER A 121 3.46 -11.83 0.22
C SER A 121 4.53 -11.70 1.30
N ASN A 122 5.37 -10.68 1.23
CA ASN A 122 6.22 -10.28 2.37
C ASN A 122 5.37 -9.70 3.54
N ASN A 123 4.05 -9.89 3.51
CA ASN A 123 3.08 -9.36 4.45
C ASN A 123 2.32 -10.53 5.06
N ILE A 124 2.45 -10.68 6.38
CA ILE A 124 1.81 -11.74 7.17
C ILE A 124 0.29 -11.77 6.95
N ALA A 125 -0.34 -10.62 6.71
CA ALA A 125 -1.78 -10.56 6.42
C ALA A 125 -2.13 -11.28 5.11
N ASP A 126 -1.28 -11.16 4.09
CA ASP A 126 -1.48 -11.79 2.79
C ASP A 126 -1.16 -13.30 2.87
N GLU A 127 -0.18 -13.73 3.68
CA GLU A 127 0.08 -15.15 3.97
C GLU A 127 -1.09 -15.82 4.71
N ILE A 128 -1.68 -15.13 5.70
CA ILE A 128 -2.87 -15.62 6.40
C ILE A 128 -4.05 -15.73 5.43
N LEU A 129 -4.22 -14.73 4.56
CA LEU A 129 -5.27 -14.75 3.56
C LEU A 129 -5.10 -15.92 2.58
N GLU A 130 -3.87 -16.21 2.15
CA GLU A 130 -3.55 -17.34 1.28
C GLU A 130 -3.89 -18.69 1.93
N VAL A 131 -3.55 -18.87 3.22
CA VAL A 131 -3.92 -20.07 3.98
C VAL A 131 -5.45 -20.20 4.13
N LEU A 132 -6.17 -19.09 4.27
CA LEU A 132 -7.64 -19.08 4.28
C LEU A 132 -8.23 -19.37 2.90
N SER A 133 -7.61 -18.90 1.82
CA SER A 133 -8.01 -19.25 0.45
C SER A 133 -7.82 -20.75 0.18
N MET A 134 -6.72 -21.34 0.65
CA MET A 134 -6.50 -22.79 0.54
C MET A 134 -7.59 -23.63 1.20
N LEU A 135 -8.18 -23.16 2.31
CA LEU A 135 -9.31 -23.83 2.95
C LEU A 135 -10.54 -23.92 2.04
N ASN A 136 -10.78 -22.91 1.20
CA ASN A 136 -11.92 -22.87 0.29
C ASN A 136 -11.65 -23.61 -1.03
N ASP A 137 -10.41 -23.54 -1.52
CA ASP A 137 -10.07 -24.02 -2.86
C ASP A 137 -9.58 -25.48 -2.87
N HIS A 138 -8.98 -25.96 -1.78
CA HIS A 138 -8.27 -27.24 -1.77
C HIS A 138 -8.93 -28.28 -0.86
N PRO A 139 -9.47 -29.40 -1.39
CA PRO A 139 -10.23 -30.41 -0.62
C PRO A 139 -9.38 -31.23 0.38
N PHE A 140 -8.08 -30.97 0.45
CA PHE A 140 -7.17 -31.56 1.45
C PHE A 140 -7.08 -30.73 2.73
N VAL A 141 -7.30 -29.42 2.65
CA VAL A 141 -7.21 -28.52 3.80
C VAL A 141 -8.60 -28.44 4.40
N GLN A 142 -8.75 -28.96 5.62
CA GLN A 142 -10.06 -29.16 6.23
C GLN A 142 -10.33 -28.14 7.32
N GLN A 143 -9.28 -27.73 8.03
CA GLN A 143 -9.42 -26.75 9.10
C GLN A 143 -8.14 -25.95 9.32
N VAL A 144 -8.30 -24.66 9.60
CA VAL A 144 -7.23 -23.78 10.06
C VAL A 144 -7.61 -23.29 11.46
N ILE A 145 -6.81 -23.62 12.46
CA ILE A 145 -7.05 -23.25 13.87
C ILE A 145 -6.10 -22.12 14.25
N TYR A 146 -6.67 -20.99 14.63
CA TYR A 146 -5.93 -19.82 15.14
C TYR A 146 -6.26 -19.58 16.62
N LYS A 147 -5.22 -19.56 17.46
CA LYS A 147 -5.34 -19.23 18.89
C LYS A 147 -4.33 -18.15 19.26
N LYS A 148 -4.77 -17.13 19.99
CA LYS A 148 -3.90 -16.02 20.41
C LYS A 148 -2.72 -16.55 21.23
N GLY A 149 -1.50 -16.25 20.80
CA GLY A 149 -0.26 -16.68 21.46
C GLY A 149 0.20 -18.09 21.11
N GLN A 150 -0.43 -18.77 20.14
CA GLN A 150 0.01 -20.06 19.61
C GLN A 150 0.25 -19.95 18.10
N MET A 151 1.13 -20.80 17.56
CA MET A 151 1.32 -20.88 16.12
C MET A 151 0.05 -21.44 15.46
N PRO A 152 -0.37 -20.92 14.28
CA PRO A 152 -1.50 -21.48 13.54
C PRO A 152 -1.28 -22.96 13.26
N SER A 153 -2.35 -23.75 13.40
CA SER A 153 -2.31 -25.19 13.08
C SER A 153 -3.26 -25.47 11.93
N ILE A 154 -2.79 -26.19 10.93
CA ILE A 154 -3.58 -26.57 9.74
C ILE A 154 -3.83 -28.07 9.82
N LEU A 155 -5.08 -28.48 9.77
CA LEU A 155 -5.49 -29.88 9.72
C LEU A 155 -5.76 -30.26 8.27
N CYS A 156 -4.97 -31.21 7.76
CA CYS A 156 -5.08 -31.69 6.40
C CYS A 156 -5.39 -33.18 6.38
N TYR A 157 -6.49 -33.55 5.73
CA TYR A 157 -6.83 -34.94 5.46
C TYR A 157 -7.69 -35.03 4.19
N THR A 158 -7.62 -36.18 3.55
CA THR A 158 -8.53 -36.55 2.45
C THR A 158 -9.63 -37.46 3.00
N GLU A 159 -10.82 -37.45 2.38
CA GLU A 159 -11.93 -38.31 2.80
C GLU A 159 -11.56 -39.81 2.78
N LYS A 160 -10.67 -40.20 1.85
CA LYS A 160 -10.14 -41.57 1.76
C LYS A 160 -9.38 -41.98 3.03
N GLN A 161 -8.60 -41.07 3.62
CA GLN A 161 -7.85 -41.33 4.86
C GLN A 161 -8.74 -41.38 6.11
N MET A 162 -9.98 -40.88 6.04
CA MET A 162 -10.95 -40.98 7.13
C MET A 162 -11.78 -42.27 7.08
N THR A 163 -11.74 -42.98 5.96
CA THR A 163 -12.54 -44.20 5.73
C THR A 163 -11.74 -45.48 6.02
N ASP A 164 -10.41 -45.41 5.94
CA ASP A 164 -9.46 -46.46 6.39
C ASP A 164 -9.23 -46.39 7.92
#